data_AF-A0A523ZUQ0-F1
#
_entry.id   AF-A0A523ZUQ0-F1
#
_cell.length_a   1.000
_cell.length_b   1.000
_cell.length_c   1.000
_cell.angle_alpha   90.00
_cell.angle_beta   90.00
_cell.angle_gamma   90.00
#
_symmetry.space_group_name_H-M   'P 1'
#
loop_
_entity.id
_entity.type
_entity.pdbx_description
1 polymer ?
#
loop_
_entity_poly.entity_id
_entity_poly.type
_entity_poly.pdbx_seq_one_letter_code
_entity_poly.pdbx_strand_id
1 'polypeptide(L)'
;YYNRLVVSYVGNKNSVFTAALNAAIKAIELIDMNNHKGQHPRIGAVDIVPFIPIRNVSIKDCIELARKFGKKLAERCDVPVYLYGEAASSSGRSDIDWIRLGEYEGLREMLMKPERKPDFGPASPHPTAGATITGARKVMAGFNVNLGTADIRIAKKIAKALHAKKGGLVFVKAMAAEIPEKKITQIGMSISNFEKTPLYRVFELIQIEAKRYNVPIVGSEFCGLAPLRAVIDTVKYYLKIDNLDEDRILEVAVQKAIEKGRE
;
A
#
# COMPACT_ATOMS: atom_id res chain seq x y z
N TYR A 1 -4.73 -4.48 16.46
CA TYR A 1 -4.42 -3.03 16.34
C TYR A 1 -4.74 -2.44 14.95
N TYR A 2 -4.11 -2.85 13.83
CA TYR A 2 -4.52 -2.36 12.49
C TYR A 2 -5.84 -2.94 11.98
N ASN A 3 -6.19 -4.17 12.38
CA ASN A 3 -7.38 -4.92 11.94
C ASN A 3 -7.52 -4.96 10.40
N ARG A 4 -6.49 -5.44 9.71
CA ARG A 4 -6.48 -5.61 8.25
C ARG A 4 -5.66 -6.83 7.85
N LEU A 5 -5.94 -7.37 6.68
CA LEU A 5 -5.15 -8.42 6.04
C LEU A 5 -4.69 -7.95 4.66
N VAL A 6 -3.41 -8.18 4.34
CA VAL A 6 -2.86 -7.99 2.99
C VAL A 6 -2.58 -9.36 2.40
N VAL A 7 -3.17 -9.65 1.25
CA VAL A 7 -2.94 -10.89 0.51
C VAL A 7 -2.17 -10.58 -0.77
N SER A 8 -1.11 -11.36 -1.05
CA SER A 8 -0.30 -11.21 -2.26
C SER A 8 -0.28 -12.53 -3.03
N TYR A 9 -0.53 -12.46 -4.33
CA TYR A 9 -0.44 -13.57 -5.26
C TYR A 9 0.02 -13.06 -6.62
N VAL A 10 0.61 -13.95 -7.42
CA VAL A 10 1.14 -13.65 -8.76
C VAL A 10 0.58 -14.66 -9.76
N GLY A 11 0.38 -14.21 -10.99
CA GLY A 11 -0.09 -15.04 -12.09
C GLY A 11 -0.24 -14.24 -13.37
N ASN A 12 -0.73 -14.90 -14.42
CA ASN A 12 -1.10 -14.20 -15.65
C ASN A 12 -2.35 -13.31 -15.45
N LYS A 13 -2.65 -12.46 -16.44
CA LYS A 13 -3.76 -11.50 -16.40
C LYS A 13 -5.10 -12.15 -16.03
N ASN A 14 -5.41 -13.32 -16.58
CA ASN A 14 -6.69 -14.00 -16.38
C ASN A 14 -6.79 -14.61 -14.98
N SER A 15 -5.76 -15.33 -14.53
CA SER A 15 -5.74 -15.96 -13.21
C SER A 15 -5.82 -14.93 -12.08
N VAL A 16 -5.04 -13.84 -12.20
CA VAL A 16 -5.04 -12.75 -11.20
C VAL A 16 -6.38 -12.03 -11.16
N PHE A 17 -6.99 -11.76 -12.33
CA PHE A 17 -8.34 -11.16 -12.39
C PHE A 17 -9.39 -12.03 -11.71
N THR A 18 -9.44 -13.32 -12.04
CA THR A 18 -10.42 -14.26 -11.47
C THR A 18 -10.24 -14.41 -9.97
N ALA A 19 -9.00 -14.58 -9.50
CA ALA A 19 -8.70 -14.68 -8.08
C ALA A 19 -9.09 -13.41 -7.33
N ALA A 20 -8.73 -12.23 -7.86
CA ALA A 20 -9.10 -10.94 -7.27
C ALA A 20 -10.61 -10.76 -7.15
N LEU A 21 -11.34 -11.04 -8.22
CA LEU A 21 -12.78 -10.86 -8.26
C LEU A 21 -13.49 -11.80 -7.29
N ASN A 22 -13.13 -13.08 -7.28
CA ASN A 22 -13.73 -14.07 -6.38
C ASN A 22 -13.41 -13.77 -4.92
N ALA A 23 -12.17 -13.39 -4.59
CA ALA A 23 -11.79 -13.01 -3.24
C ALA A 23 -12.53 -11.76 -2.77
N ALA A 24 -12.67 -10.75 -3.64
CA ALA A 24 -13.38 -9.51 -3.31
C ALA A 24 -14.88 -9.75 -3.08
N ILE A 25 -15.53 -10.52 -3.96
CA ILE A 25 -16.93 -10.93 -3.79
C ILE A 25 -17.09 -11.65 -2.44
N LYS A 26 -16.21 -12.61 -2.13
CA LYS A 26 -16.34 -13.36 -0.89
C LYS A 26 -16.09 -12.51 0.36
N ALA A 27 -15.17 -11.55 0.30
CA ALA A 27 -14.95 -10.62 1.39
C ALA A 27 -16.16 -9.68 1.61
N ILE A 28 -16.80 -9.20 0.54
CA ILE A 28 -18.03 -8.38 0.61
C ILE A 28 -19.18 -9.16 1.25
N GLU A 29 -19.30 -10.46 0.97
CA GLU A 29 -20.31 -11.32 1.60
C GLU A 29 -20.07 -11.58 3.09
N LEU A 30 -18.81 -11.69 3.51
CA LEU A 30 -18.45 -12.17 4.85
C LEU A 30 -18.13 -11.05 5.85
N ILE A 31 -17.78 -9.86 5.38
CA ILE A 31 -17.30 -8.77 6.22
C ILE A 31 -18.35 -7.67 6.31
N ASP A 32 -18.80 -7.41 7.54
CA ASP A 32 -19.64 -6.27 7.86
C ASP A 32 -18.80 -5.13 8.46
N MET A 33 -18.60 -4.07 7.66
CA MET A 33 -17.85 -2.88 8.04
C MET A 33 -18.50 -2.07 9.15
N ASN A 34 -19.81 -2.26 9.42
CA ASN A 34 -20.48 -1.61 10.54
C ASN A 34 -19.89 -2.04 11.89
N ASN A 35 -19.30 -3.24 11.94
CA ASN A 35 -18.65 -3.80 13.12
C ASN A 35 -17.11 -3.68 13.07
N HIS A 36 -16.55 -3.20 11.96
CA HIS A 36 -15.10 -3.12 11.77
C HIS A 36 -14.51 -1.87 12.41
N LYS A 37 -13.50 -2.08 13.26
CA LYS A 37 -12.66 -1.01 13.82
C LYS A 37 -11.19 -1.38 13.71
N GLY A 38 -10.35 -0.44 13.28
CA GLY A 38 -8.91 -0.61 13.17
C GLY A 38 -8.20 0.72 13.06
N GLN A 39 -6.92 0.76 13.43
CA GLN A 39 -6.13 1.99 13.33
C GLN A 39 -5.75 2.37 11.90
N HIS A 40 -5.82 1.42 10.95
CA HIS A 40 -5.47 1.69 9.57
C HIS A 40 -6.66 2.31 8.81
N PRO A 41 -6.48 3.45 8.10
CA PRO A 41 -7.53 4.07 7.31
C PRO A 41 -8.11 3.11 6.27
N ARG A 42 -9.44 3.03 6.19
CA ARG A 42 -10.16 2.11 5.32
C ARG A 42 -11.51 2.67 4.92
N ILE A 43 -12.01 2.30 3.74
CA ILE A 43 -13.37 2.69 3.30
C ILE A 43 -14.27 1.50 2.95
N GLY A 44 -13.79 0.26 3.07
CA GLY A 44 -14.63 -0.90 2.81
C GLY A 44 -14.02 -2.24 3.19
N ALA A 45 -14.86 -3.28 3.11
CA ALA A 45 -14.50 -4.67 3.37
C ALA A 45 -13.33 -5.12 2.47
N VAL A 46 -13.38 -4.67 1.22
CA VAL A 46 -12.27 -4.74 0.26
C VAL A 46 -11.79 -3.31 0.02
N ASP A 47 -10.94 -2.83 0.90
CA ASP A 47 -10.49 -1.45 0.88
C ASP A 47 -9.69 -1.11 -0.40
N ILE A 48 -8.77 -1.98 -0.83
CA ILE A 48 -8.00 -1.76 -2.06
C ILE A 48 -7.55 -3.06 -2.76
N VAL A 49 -7.68 -3.08 -4.10
CA VAL A 49 -7.17 -4.14 -4.99
C VAL A 49 -6.28 -3.52 -6.08
N PRO A 50 -4.95 -3.49 -5.90
CA PRO A 50 -4.02 -2.95 -6.89
C PRO A 50 -3.47 -4.03 -7.83
N PHE A 51 -3.35 -3.72 -9.11
CA PHE A 51 -2.65 -4.54 -10.10
C PHE A 51 -1.26 -3.97 -10.39
N ILE A 52 -0.23 -4.81 -10.34
CA ILE A 52 1.17 -4.39 -10.40
C ILE A 52 1.87 -5.17 -11.50
N PRO A 53 2.55 -4.51 -12.45
CA PRO A 53 3.34 -5.21 -13.45
C PRO A 53 4.60 -5.81 -12.81
N ILE A 54 4.85 -7.10 -13.04
CA ILE A 54 6.01 -7.82 -12.52
C ILE A 54 6.99 -8.16 -13.64
N ARG A 55 6.58 -8.99 -14.60
CA ARG A 55 7.41 -9.43 -15.73
C ARG A 55 6.57 -9.56 -16.99
N ASN A 56 7.11 -9.12 -18.12
CA ASN A 56 6.48 -9.22 -19.46
C ASN A 56 5.03 -8.66 -19.52
N VAL A 57 4.73 -7.68 -18.68
CA VAL A 57 3.43 -7.01 -18.60
C VAL A 57 3.68 -5.52 -18.41
N SER A 58 2.96 -4.69 -19.16
CA SER A 58 3.07 -3.24 -19.06
C SER A 58 2.15 -2.66 -17.98
N ILE A 59 2.43 -1.44 -17.55
CA ILE A 59 1.49 -0.72 -16.66
C ILE A 59 0.12 -0.50 -17.34
N LYS A 60 0.08 -0.33 -18.66
CA LYS A 60 -1.16 -0.16 -19.43
C LYS A 60 -2.07 -1.38 -19.29
N ASP A 61 -1.48 -2.58 -19.38
CA ASP A 61 -2.22 -3.82 -19.16
C ASP A 61 -2.85 -3.90 -17.77
N CYS A 62 -2.12 -3.45 -16.74
CA CYS A 62 -2.64 -3.41 -15.37
C CYS A 62 -3.75 -2.36 -15.21
N ILE A 63 -3.68 -1.22 -15.90
CA ILE A 63 -4.74 -0.20 -15.91
C ILE A 63 -6.03 -0.78 -16.50
N GLU A 64 -5.92 -1.46 -17.65
CA GLU A 64 -7.07 -2.12 -18.28
C GLU A 64 -7.68 -3.20 -17.37
N LEU A 65 -6.82 -3.98 -16.69
CA LEU A 65 -7.25 -4.99 -15.75
C LEU A 65 -7.99 -4.39 -14.54
N ALA A 66 -7.48 -3.29 -13.99
CA ALA A 66 -8.10 -2.56 -12.88
C ALA A 66 -9.48 -2.01 -13.27
N ARG A 67 -9.61 -1.40 -14.46
CA ARG A 67 -10.89 -0.91 -14.99
C ARG A 67 -11.89 -2.04 -15.16
N LYS A 68 -11.45 -3.16 -15.76
CA LYS A 68 -12.29 -4.35 -15.94
C LYS A 68 -12.74 -4.93 -14.60
N PHE A 69 -11.83 -5.03 -13.63
CA PHE A 69 -12.13 -5.51 -12.28
C PHE A 69 -13.15 -4.60 -11.59
N GLY A 70 -12.91 -3.29 -11.57
CA GLY A 70 -13.79 -2.34 -10.89
C GLY A 70 -15.20 -2.34 -11.46
N LYS A 71 -15.33 -2.33 -12.79
CA LYS A 71 -16.63 -2.44 -13.46
C LYS A 71 -17.36 -3.74 -13.09
N LYS A 72 -16.67 -4.88 -13.13
CA LYS A 72 -17.28 -6.19 -12.84
C LYS A 72 -17.64 -6.37 -11.37
N LEU A 73 -16.85 -5.83 -10.45
CA LEU A 73 -17.15 -5.87 -9.02
C LEU A 73 -18.38 -5.00 -8.70
N ALA A 74 -18.43 -3.78 -9.24
CA ALA A 74 -19.58 -2.90 -9.10
C ALA A 74 -20.87 -3.53 -9.64
N GLU A 75 -20.82 -4.12 -10.84
CA GLU A 75 -21.96 -4.82 -11.46
C GLU A 75 -22.49 -6.00 -10.63
N ARG A 76 -21.60 -6.74 -9.95
CA ARG A 76 -21.96 -7.98 -9.23
C ARG A 76 -22.35 -7.77 -7.78
N CYS A 77 -21.77 -6.77 -7.13
CA CYS A 77 -21.89 -6.57 -5.68
C CYS A 77 -22.58 -5.27 -5.32
N ASP A 78 -22.97 -4.43 -6.29
CA ASP A 78 -23.56 -3.11 -6.07
C ASP A 78 -22.72 -2.23 -5.11
N VAL A 79 -21.39 -2.34 -5.22
CA VAL A 79 -20.44 -1.55 -4.44
C VAL A 79 -19.93 -0.35 -5.25
N PRO A 80 -19.80 0.85 -4.67
CA PRO A 80 -19.06 1.94 -5.28
C PRO A 80 -17.59 1.57 -5.44
N VAL A 81 -17.03 1.79 -6.63
CA VAL A 81 -15.62 1.51 -6.92
C VAL A 81 -14.90 2.76 -7.44
N TYR A 82 -13.75 3.05 -6.86
CA TYR A 82 -12.85 4.12 -7.28
C TYR A 82 -11.63 3.58 -8.01
N LEU A 83 -11.22 4.27 -9.07
CA LEU A 83 -9.96 4.06 -9.75
C LEU A 83 -8.88 4.96 -9.16
N TYR A 84 -7.73 4.40 -8.78
CA TYR A 84 -6.61 5.15 -8.21
C TYR A 84 -5.27 4.88 -8.90
N GLY A 85 -4.25 5.66 -8.53
CA GLY A 85 -2.89 5.51 -9.04
C GLY A 85 -2.82 5.80 -10.55
N GLU A 86 -2.13 4.95 -11.29
CA GLU A 86 -1.99 5.07 -12.75
C GLU A 86 -3.32 4.85 -13.50
N ALA A 87 -4.32 4.28 -12.82
CA ALA A 87 -5.65 4.07 -13.40
C ALA A 87 -6.65 5.20 -13.09
N ALA A 88 -6.25 6.19 -12.28
CA ALA A 88 -7.13 7.25 -11.80
C ALA A 88 -7.78 8.03 -12.96
N SER A 89 -9.08 8.29 -12.83
CA SER A 89 -9.85 9.08 -13.81
C SER A 89 -9.73 10.59 -13.63
N SER A 90 -9.17 11.03 -12.50
CA SER A 90 -8.93 12.44 -12.20
C SER A 90 -7.67 12.60 -11.36
N SER A 91 -7.10 13.81 -11.38
CA SER A 91 -5.87 14.12 -10.64
C SER A 91 -6.01 13.86 -9.14
N GLY A 92 -7.16 14.20 -8.54
CA GLY A 92 -7.44 13.95 -7.12
C GLY A 92 -7.43 12.46 -6.75
N ARG A 93 -8.00 11.60 -7.61
CA ARG A 93 -8.09 10.15 -7.37
C ARG A 93 -6.76 9.41 -7.49
N SER A 94 -5.73 10.03 -8.08
CA SER A 94 -4.38 9.43 -8.08
C SER A 94 -3.86 9.19 -6.65
N ASP A 95 -4.34 9.99 -5.70
CA ASP A 95 -4.00 9.90 -4.28
C ASP A 95 -5.04 9.08 -3.49
N ILE A 96 -4.60 7.93 -2.95
CA ILE A 96 -5.45 7.10 -2.09
C ILE A 96 -5.88 7.81 -0.79
N ASP A 97 -5.09 8.75 -0.25
CA ASP A 97 -5.46 9.46 0.99
C ASP A 97 -6.57 10.46 0.72
N TRP A 98 -6.59 11.01 -0.51
CA TRP A 98 -7.72 11.80 -0.97
C TRP A 98 -8.96 10.92 -1.02
N ILE A 99 -8.93 9.75 -1.66
CA ILE A 99 -10.10 8.84 -1.75
C ILE A 99 -10.57 8.40 -0.36
N ARG A 100 -9.66 8.06 0.56
CA ARG A 100 -9.97 7.60 1.92
C ARG A 100 -10.30 8.72 2.92
N LEU A 101 -10.38 9.97 2.48
CA LEU A 101 -10.71 11.07 3.38
C LEU A 101 -12.07 10.83 4.05
N GLY A 102 -12.12 10.92 5.38
CA GLY A 102 -13.32 10.60 6.16
C GLY A 102 -13.50 9.12 6.47
N GLU A 103 -12.67 8.24 5.90
CA GLU A 103 -12.72 6.78 6.10
C GLU A 103 -14.12 6.19 5.83
N TYR A 104 -14.42 5.03 6.40
CA TYR A 104 -15.72 4.38 6.27
C TYR A 104 -16.85 5.24 6.85
N GLU A 105 -16.62 5.84 8.02
CA GLU A 105 -17.62 6.64 8.75
C GLU A 105 -18.07 7.87 7.96
N GLY A 106 -17.15 8.54 7.26
CA GLY A 106 -17.43 9.72 6.43
C GLY A 106 -17.76 9.41 4.98
N LEU A 107 -17.78 8.12 4.57
CA LEU A 107 -17.92 7.72 3.17
C LEU A 107 -19.24 8.20 2.56
N ARG A 108 -20.35 8.12 3.31
CA ARG A 108 -21.66 8.60 2.86
C ARG A 108 -21.64 10.09 2.53
N GLU A 109 -21.05 10.90 3.40
CA GLU A 109 -20.93 12.35 3.20
C GLU A 109 -20.01 12.69 2.03
N MET A 110 -18.91 11.96 1.88
CA MET A 110 -18.00 12.16 0.76
C MET A 110 -18.70 11.85 -0.57
N LEU A 111 -19.42 10.74 -0.68
CA LEU A 111 -20.10 10.33 -1.92
C LEU A 111 -21.17 11.31 -2.42
N MET A 112 -21.76 12.12 -1.52
CA MET A 112 -22.71 13.17 -1.91
C MET A 112 -22.06 14.33 -2.68
N LYS A 113 -20.75 14.51 -2.57
CA LYS A 113 -20.04 15.60 -3.24
C LYS A 113 -19.84 15.26 -4.73
N PRO A 114 -20.17 16.17 -5.68
CA PRO A 114 -20.08 15.88 -7.12
C PRO A 114 -18.70 15.39 -7.58
N GLU A 115 -17.62 15.95 -7.04
CA GLU A 115 -16.24 15.60 -7.36
C GLU A 115 -15.81 14.24 -6.78
N ARG A 116 -16.59 13.69 -5.85
CA ARG A 116 -16.31 12.45 -5.10
C ARG A 116 -17.09 11.24 -5.59
N LYS A 117 -17.87 11.37 -6.66
CA LYS A 117 -18.59 10.23 -7.25
C LYS A 117 -17.63 9.08 -7.59
N PRO A 118 -18.04 7.81 -7.43
CA PRO A 118 -17.21 6.68 -7.80
C PRO A 118 -17.09 6.56 -9.32
N ASP A 119 -16.10 5.81 -9.77
CA ASP A 119 -15.89 5.53 -11.20
C ASP A 119 -16.89 4.49 -11.72
N PHE A 120 -17.27 3.54 -10.85
CA PHE A 120 -18.26 2.52 -11.15
C PHE A 120 -19.18 2.29 -9.95
N GLY A 121 -20.38 1.78 -10.21
CA GLY A 121 -21.37 1.46 -9.17
C GLY A 121 -22.17 2.67 -8.67
N PRO A 122 -22.97 2.48 -7.62
CA PRO A 122 -23.89 3.51 -7.12
C PRO A 122 -23.14 4.65 -6.41
N ALA A 123 -23.68 5.86 -6.43
CA ALA A 123 -23.15 7.01 -5.69
C ALA A 123 -23.54 7.00 -4.20
N SER A 124 -23.63 5.81 -3.60
CA SER A 124 -23.98 5.57 -2.20
C SER A 124 -23.13 4.42 -1.65
N PRO A 125 -22.73 4.45 -0.37
CA PRO A 125 -21.95 3.36 0.20
C PRO A 125 -22.79 2.08 0.25
N HIS A 126 -22.16 0.93 0.00
CA HIS A 126 -22.82 -0.36 0.21
C HIS A 126 -23.13 -0.54 1.71
N PRO A 127 -24.33 -1.06 2.09
CA PRO A 127 -24.79 -1.11 3.48
C PRO A 127 -23.82 -1.74 4.49
N THR A 128 -23.16 -2.83 4.10
CA THR A 128 -22.19 -3.56 4.96
C THR A 128 -20.75 -3.48 4.46
N ALA A 129 -20.51 -3.34 3.15
CA ALA A 129 -19.16 -3.42 2.59
C ALA A 129 -18.47 -2.07 2.34
N GLY A 130 -19.20 -0.95 2.36
CA GLY A 130 -18.63 0.37 2.07
C GLY A 130 -18.30 0.60 0.60
N ALA A 131 -17.05 0.96 0.29
CA ALA A 131 -16.53 1.20 -1.06
C ALA A 131 -15.23 0.45 -1.32
N THR A 132 -14.94 0.18 -2.59
CA THR A 132 -13.69 -0.45 -3.02
C THR A 132 -12.80 0.52 -3.81
N ILE A 133 -11.49 0.44 -3.61
CA ILE A 133 -10.51 1.11 -4.45
C ILE A 133 -9.83 0.05 -5.34
N THR A 134 -9.69 0.31 -6.63
CA THR A 134 -8.89 -0.53 -7.52
C THR A 134 -8.02 0.33 -8.42
N GLY A 135 -6.91 -0.20 -8.91
CA GLY A 135 -6.03 0.60 -9.74
C GLY A 135 -4.77 -0.13 -10.16
N ALA A 136 -3.90 0.60 -10.82
CA ALA A 136 -2.60 0.10 -11.24
C ALA A 136 -1.50 0.96 -10.65
N ARG A 137 -0.38 0.34 -10.27
CA ARG A 137 0.81 1.05 -9.79
C ARG A 137 2.06 0.20 -9.97
N LYS A 138 3.23 0.85 -9.86
CA LYS A 138 4.50 0.15 -9.70
C LYS A 138 4.59 -0.56 -8.35
N VAL A 139 5.56 -1.47 -8.23
CA VAL A 139 5.94 -2.10 -6.96
C VAL A 139 6.24 -1.00 -5.94
N MET A 140 5.75 -1.16 -4.72
CA MET A 140 6.04 -0.26 -3.61
C MET A 140 6.61 -1.07 -2.46
N ALA A 141 7.43 -0.44 -1.62
CA ALA A 141 7.85 -1.04 -0.37
C ALA A 141 6.86 -0.63 0.73
N GLY A 142 6.13 -1.60 1.28
CA GLY A 142 5.43 -1.42 2.55
C GLY A 142 6.42 -1.76 3.67
N PHE A 143 6.67 -0.83 4.58
CA PHE A 143 7.66 -1.01 5.64
C PHE A 143 7.12 -0.40 6.93
N ASN A 144 7.37 -1.03 8.07
CA ASN A 144 6.99 -0.50 9.36
C ASN A 144 8.21 -0.45 10.27
N VAL A 145 8.27 0.57 11.14
CA VAL A 145 9.33 0.71 12.13
C VAL A 145 8.73 0.89 13.52
N ASN A 146 9.12 0.02 14.44
CA ASN A 146 8.68 0.01 15.82
C ASN A 146 9.56 0.96 16.65
N LEU A 147 8.90 1.82 17.43
CA LEU A 147 9.53 2.77 18.33
C LEU A 147 9.30 2.34 19.77
N GLY A 148 10.35 2.32 20.59
CA GLY A 148 10.33 1.93 22.00
C GLY A 148 9.67 2.95 22.92
N THR A 149 8.49 3.46 22.54
CA THR A 149 7.67 4.38 23.32
C THR A 149 6.20 4.07 23.12
N ALA A 150 5.40 4.18 24.19
CA ALA A 150 3.94 4.15 24.11
C ALA A 150 3.34 5.52 23.74
N ASP A 151 4.13 6.59 23.68
CA ASP A 151 3.61 7.92 23.38
C ASP A 151 3.37 8.10 21.87
N ILE A 152 2.12 7.88 21.45
CA ILE A 152 1.68 8.06 20.06
C ILE A 152 1.92 9.48 19.52
N ARG A 153 2.04 10.51 20.38
CA ARG A 153 2.33 11.88 19.94
C ARG A 153 3.73 11.99 19.35
N ILE A 154 4.70 11.27 19.91
CA ILE A 154 6.06 11.20 19.36
C ILE A 154 6.02 10.53 17.98
N ALA A 155 5.39 9.36 17.89
CA ALA A 155 5.26 8.64 16.63
C ALA A 155 4.52 9.48 15.56
N LYS A 156 3.46 10.21 15.91
CA LYS A 156 2.76 11.13 15.00
C LYS A 156 3.66 12.25 14.48
N LYS A 157 4.55 12.82 15.31
CA LYS A 157 5.52 13.83 14.88
C LYS A 157 6.53 13.24 13.88
N ILE A 158 7.05 12.05 14.16
CA ILE A 158 8.00 11.35 13.28
C ILE A 158 7.31 10.98 11.95
N ALA A 159 6.10 10.41 11.98
CA ALA A 159 5.33 10.11 10.78
C ALA A 159 5.07 11.36 9.94
N LYS A 160 4.74 12.49 10.57
CA LYS A 160 4.55 13.78 9.88
C LYS A 160 5.84 14.23 9.17
N ALA A 161 7.01 14.08 9.81
CA ALA A 161 8.30 14.46 9.21
C ALA A 161 8.66 13.62 7.98
N LEU A 162 8.17 12.37 7.91
CA LEU A 162 8.40 11.47 6.77
C LEU A 162 7.39 11.68 5.64
N HIS A 163 6.15 12.06 5.97
CA HIS A 163 5.02 12.06 5.05
C HIS A 163 5.15 13.18 4.00
N ALA A 164 5.19 12.81 2.70
CA ALA A 164 5.43 13.72 1.58
C ALA A 164 4.51 14.96 1.59
N LYS A 165 3.19 14.77 1.73
CA LYS A 165 2.20 15.86 1.78
C LYS A 165 2.32 16.78 3.00
N LYS A 166 3.16 16.44 3.98
CA LYS A 166 3.43 17.24 5.17
C LYS A 166 4.82 17.90 5.13
N GLY A 167 5.48 17.88 3.97
CA GLY A 167 6.83 18.43 3.76
C GLY A 167 7.95 17.41 3.96
N GLY A 168 7.62 16.12 4.11
CA GLY A 168 8.59 15.05 4.25
C GLY A 168 9.18 14.56 2.93
N LEU A 169 9.62 13.30 2.92
CA LEU A 169 10.27 12.69 1.76
C LEU A 169 9.27 12.44 0.63
N VAL A 170 9.63 12.81 -0.60
CA VAL A 170 8.83 12.47 -1.79
C VAL A 170 8.62 10.96 -1.89
N PHE A 171 7.48 10.53 -2.43
CA PHE A 171 7.07 9.12 -2.55
C PHE A 171 6.82 8.38 -1.23
N VAL A 172 6.97 9.03 -0.07
CA VAL A 172 6.71 8.41 1.23
C VAL A 172 5.37 8.86 1.79
N LYS A 173 4.54 7.88 2.14
CA LYS A 173 3.37 8.07 3.00
C LYS A 173 3.62 7.36 4.30
N ALA A 174 3.53 8.11 5.40
CA ALA A 174 3.72 7.57 6.74
C ALA A 174 2.51 7.88 7.61
N MET A 175 2.22 6.97 8.53
CA MET A 175 1.25 7.10 9.60
C MET A 175 1.83 6.55 10.91
N ALA A 176 1.20 6.90 12.02
CA ALA A 176 1.56 6.37 13.33
C ALA A 176 0.43 5.51 13.87
N ALA A 177 0.79 4.41 14.51
CA ALA A 177 -0.12 3.50 15.19
C ALA A 177 0.45 3.04 16.52
N GLU A 178 -0.42 2.62 17.42
CA GLU A 178 -0.08 2.00 18.70
C GLU A 178 -0.10 0.48 18.54
N ILE A 179 0.82 -0.20 19.23
CA ILE A 179 0.82 -1.66 19.42
C ILE A 179 0.63 -1.88 20.93
N PRO A 180 -0.63 -1.87 21.43
CA PRO A 180 -0.93 -1.85 22.86
C PRO A 180 -0.33 -3.03 23.60
N GLU A 181 -0.32 -4.21 22.98
CA GLU A 181 0.14 -5.46 23.59
C GLU A 181 1.64 -5.42 23.92
N LYS A 182 2.41 -4.61 23.18
CA LYS A 182 3.85 -4.41 23.38
C LYS A 182 4.18 -3.09 24.08
N LYS A 183 3.19 -2.24 24.36
CA LYS A 183 3.37 -0.87 24.88
C LYS A 183 4.38 -0.05 24.04
N ILE A 184 4.32 -0.23 22.72
CA ILE A 184 5.14 0.50 21.74
C ILE A 184 4.27 1.19 20.71
N THR A 185 4.87 2.06 19.93
CA THR A 185 4.27 2.71 18.78
C THR A 185 4.99 2.28 17.52
N GLN A 186 4.34 2.45 16.38
CA GLN A 186 4.87 2.03 15.09
C GLN A 186 4.64 3.13 14.07
N ILE A 187 5.65 3.36 13.24
CA ILE A 187 5.54 4.16 12.03
C ILE A 187 5.26 3.20 10.87
N GLY A 188 4.02 3.21 10.38
CA GLY A 188 3.65 2.47 9.18
C GLY A 188 3.88 3.32 7.94
N MET A 189 4.56 2.78 6.92
CA MET A 189 4.87 3.52 5.71
C MET A 189 4.68 2.75 4.41
N SER A 190 4.33 3.49 3.38
CA SER A 190 4.34 3.07 1.98
C SER A 190 5.32 3.95 1.21
N ILE A 191 6.34 3.35 0.61
CA ILE A 191 7.30 4.01 -0.28
C ILE A 191 6.95 3.64 -1.72
N SER A 192 6.28 4.54 -2.43
CA SER A 192 5.75 4.28 -3.79
C SER A 192 6.82 4.21 -4.86
N ASN A 193 7.99 4.80 -4.63
CA ASN A 193 9.14 4.73 -5.52
C ASN A 193 10.44 4.65 -4.70
N PHE A 194 10.81 3.43 -4.32
CA PHE A 194 12.01 3.16 -3.53
C PHE A 194 13.31 3.28 -4.36
N GLU A 195 13.25 3.45 -5.67
CA GLU A 195 14.45 3.75 -6.48
C GLU A 195 14.85 5.22 -6.34
N LYS A 196 13.86 6.12 -6.32
CA LYS A 196 14.09 7.57 -6.14
C LYS A 196 14.21 7.99 -4.68
N THR A 197 13.51 7.31 -3.78
CA THR A 197 13.62 7.53 -2.34
C THR A 197 13.91 6.19 -1.66
N PRO A 198 15.20 5.81 -1.62
CA PRO A 198 15.62 4.51 -1.11
C PRO A 198 15.24 4.26 0.34
N LEU A 199 14.98 2.99 0.64
CA LEU A 199 14.54 2.57 1.98
C LEU A 199 15.55 2.96 3.06
N TYR A 200 16.85 2.81 2.81
CA TYR A 200 17.88 3.24 3.77
C TYR A 200 17.76 4.73 4.12
N ARG A 201 17.46 5.61 3.14
CA ARG A 201 17.33 7.05 3.38
C ARG A 201 16.12 7.37 4.23
N VAL A 202 15.02 6.66 4.01
CA VAL A 202 13.83 6.77 4.85
C VAL A 202 14.14 6.30 6.27
N PHE A 203 14.85 5.17 6.42
CA PHE A 203 15.22 4.62 7.72
C PHE A 203 16.19 5.53 8.50
N GLU A 204 17.18 6.12 7.84
CA GLU A 204 18.08 7.11 8.44
C GLU A 204 17.33 8.33 8.99
N LEU A 205 16.33 8.85 8.26
CA LEU A 205 15.52 9.96 8.74
C LEU A 205 14.68 9.57 9.97
N ILE A 206 14.17 8.34 10.04
CA ILE A 206 13.49 7.84 11.24
C ILE A 206 14.47 7.79 12.42
N GLN A 207 15.70 7.32 12.22
CA GLN A 207 16.71 7.28 13.28
C GLN A 207 17.01 8.68 13.82
N ILE A 208 17.21 9.66 12.92
CA ILE A 208 17.43 11.06 13.29
C ILE A 208 16.25 11.60 14.10
N GLU A 209 15.03 11.43 13.59
CA GLU A 209 13.83 11.95 14.25
C GLU A 209 13.53 11.24 15.59
N ALA A 210 13.74 9.93 15.69
CA ALA A 210 13.56 9.18 16.92
C ALA A 210 14.60 9.58 18.00
N LYS A 211 15.86 9.81 17.59
CA LYS A 211 16.93 10.28 18.48
C LYS A 211 16.63 11.64 19.10
N ARG A 212 15.94 12.54 18.38
CA ARG A 212 15.51 13.86 18.93
C ARG A 212 14.58 13.73 20.14
N TYR A 213 13.88 12.61 20.28
CA TYR A 213 12.99 12.33 21.41
C TYR A 213 13.57 11.30 22.39
N ASN A 214 14.84 10.91 22.23
CA ASN A 214 15.47 9.82 22.98
C ASN A 214 14.67 8.51 22.93
N VAL A 215 14.04 8.23 21.79
CA VAL A 215 13.24 7.02 21.59
C VAL A 215 14.05 6.03 20.74
N PRO A 216 14.26 4.79 21.22
CA PRO A 216 14.96 3.78 20.44
C PRO A 216 14.05 3.21 19.35
N ILE A 217 14.65 2.79 18.23
CA ILE A 217 14.00 1.89 17.28
C ILE A 217 14.20 0.47 17.79
N VAL A 218 13.11 -0.28 17.95
CA VAL A 218 13.12 -1.62 18.56
C VAL A 218 12.86 -2.75 17.57
N GLY A 219 12.62 -2.41 16.30
CA GLY A 219 12.46 -3.37 15.22
C GLY A 219 11.82 -2.76 13.99
N SER A 220 11.81 -3.51 12.89
CA SER A 220 11.16 -3.13 11.66
C SER A 220 10.68 -4.38 10.90
N GLU A 221 9.72 -4.20 10.00
CA GLU A 221 9.13 -5.29 9.23
C GLU A 221 8.68 -4.80 7.85
N PHE A 222 8.75 -5.66 6.84
CA PHE A 222 8.06 -5.41 5.59
C PHE A 222 6.58 -5.79 5.72
N CYS A 223 5.70 -4.92 5.23
CA CYS A 223 4.28 -5.22 5.07
C CYS A 223 4.08 -6.01 3.77
N GLY A 224 4.06 -7.34 3.86
CA GLY A 224 3.99 -8.21 2.71
C GLY A 224 5.39 -8.57 2.18
N LEU A 225 5.55 -8.62 0.87
CA LEU A 225 6.81 -9.02 0.24
C LEU A 225 7.79 -7.85 0.13
N ALA A 226 9.05 -8.10 0.45
CA ALA A 226 10.14 -7.14 0.32
C ALA A 226 10.58 -7.03 -1.17
N PRO A 227 10.63 -5.83 -1.77
CA PRO A 227 11.24 -5.66 -3.08
C PRO A 227 12.74 -5.92 -3.01
N LEU A 228 13.25 -6.86 -3.82
CA LEU A 228 14.67 -7.25 -3.83
C LEU A 228 15.59 -6.02 -3.96
N ARG A 229 15.27 -5.11 -4.87
CA ARG A 229 16.07 -3.90 -5.09
C ARG A 229 16.17 -3.02 -3.84
N ALA A 230 15.09 -2.86 -3.09
CA ALA A 230 15.10 -2.10 -1.83
C ALA A 230 16.01 -2.75 -0.77
N VAL A 231 16.07 -4.08 -0.74
CA VAL A 231 16.98 -4.84 0.14
C VAL A 231 18.42 -4.64 -0.29
N ILE A 232 18.74 -4.86 -1.57
CA ILE A 232 20.09 -4.68 -2.13
C ILE A 232 20.61 -3.27 -1.87
N ASP A 233 19.83 -2.24 -2.21
CA ASP A 233 20.25 -0.84 -2.04
C ASP A 233 20.49 -0.50 -0.56
N THR A 234 19.73 -1.12 0.36
CA THR A 234 19.91 -0.93 1.80
C THR A 234 21.19 -1.60 2.31
N VAL A 235 21.42 -2.87 1.94
CA VAL A 235 22.65 -3.61 2.28
C VAL A 235 23.87 -2.90 1.72
N LYS A 236 23.80 -2.47 0.46
CA LYS A 236 24.85 -1.72 -0.23
C LYS A 236 25.22 -0.45 0.54
N TYR A 237 24.21 0.31 0.98
CA TYR A 237 24.42 1.55 1.73
C TYR A 237 25.11 1.32 3.07
N TYR A 238 24.58 0.43 3.91
CA TYR A 238 25.10 0.22 5.27
C TYR A 238 26.45 -0.48 5.31
N LEU A 239 26.68 -1.45 4.43
CA LEU A 239 27.93 -2.20 4.37
C LEU A 239 28.99 -1.55 3.47
N LYS A 240 28.63 -0.49 2.75
CA LYS A 240 29.51 0.21 1.79
C LYS A 240 30.10 -0.72 0.73
N ILE A 241 29.27 -1.64 0.22
CA ILE A 241 29.72 -2.62 -0.78
C ILE A 241 29.70 -1.98 -2.16
N ASP A 242 30.84 -1.97 -2.84
CA ASP A 242 30.91 -1.51 -4.22
C ASP A 242 30.29 -2.52 -5.19
N ASN A 243 29.58 -2.00 -6.19
CA ASN A 243 29.02 -2.78 -7.30
C ASN A 243 28.16 -3.99 -6.88
N LEU A 244 27.48 -3.93 -5.73
CA LEU A 244 26.44 -4.91 -5.40
C LEU A 244 25.18 -4.62 -6.22
N ASP A 245 24.85 -5.53 -7.12
CA ASP A 245 23.65 -5.54 -7.94
C ASP A 245 23.08 -6.97 -8.03
N GLU A 246 21.97 -7.14 -8.75
CA GLU A 246 21.29 -8.43 -8.88
C GLU A 246 22.15 -9.52 -9.53
N ASP A 247 23.12 -9.16 -10.38
CA ASP A 247 24.00 -10.14 -11.04
C ASP A 247 25.11 -10.62 -10.09
N ARG A 248 25.26 -9.95 -8.95
CA ARG A 248 26.12 -10.36 -7.83
C ARG A 248 25.37 -10.89 -6.61
N ILE A 249 24.06 -11.16 -6.76
CA ILE A 249 23.29 -11.97 -5.81
C ILE A 249 23.18 -13.38 -6.39
N LEU A 250 23.80 -14.37 -5.74
CA LEU A 250 24.00 -15.71 -6.28
C LEU A 250 22.70 -16.32 -6.83
N GLU A 251 21.64 -16.36 -6.03
CA GLU A 251 20.36 -16.97 -6.39
C GLU A 251 19.71 -16.28 -7.60
N VAL A 252 19.84 -14.95 -7.67
CA VAL A 252 19.27 -14.12 -8.74
C VAL A 252 20.07 -14.26 -10.02
N ALA A 253 21.41 -14.26 -9.92
CA ALA A 253 22.31 -14.45 -11.05
C ALA A 253 22.12 -15.85 -11.67
N VAL A 254 22.01 -16.90 -10.85
CA VAL A 254 21.73 -18.27 -11.29
C VAL A 254 20.38 -18.33 -11.98
N GLN A 255 19.33 -17.74 -11.39
CA GLN A 255 18.01 -17.71 -12.01
C GLN A 255 18.05 -17.04 -13.40
N LYS A 256 18.68 -15.86 -13.52
CA LYS A 256 18.84 -15.16 -14.80
C LYS A 256 19.61 -15.98 -15.83
N ALA A 257 20.66 -16.71 -15.41
CA ALA A 257 21.44 -17.56 -16.30
C ALA A 257 20.62 -18.76 -16.82
N ILE A 258 19.83 -19.40 -15.96
CA ILE A 258 18.93 -20.51 -16.33
C ILE A 258 17.88 -20.02 -17.33
N GLU A 259 17.34 -18.82 -17.13
CA GLU A 259 16.33 -18.24 -18.02
C GLU A 259 16.91 -17.90 -19.40
N LYS A 260 18.11 -17.32 -19.46
CA LYS A 260 18.81 -17.06 -20.73
C LYS A 260 19.16 -18.34 -21.50
N GLY A 261 19.48 -19.44 -20.80
CA GLY A 261 19.75 -20.73 -21.43
C GLY A 261 18.52 -21.47 -21.94
N ARG A 262 17.31 -20.96 -21.68
CA ARG A 262 16.03 -21.50 -22.18
C ARG A 262 15.48 -20.74 -23.39
N GLU A 263 16.08 -19.60 -23.74
CA GLU A 263 15.81 -18.83 -24.97
C GLU A 263 16.67 -19.34 -26.13
#